data_AF-A0A6L4Z2D9-F1
#
_entry.id   AF-A0A6L4Z2D9-F1
#
_cell.length_a   1.000
_cell.length_b   1.000
_cell.length_c   1.000
_cell.angle_alpha   90.00
_cell.angle_beta   90.00
_cell.angle_gamma   90.00
#
_symmetry.space_group_name_H-M   'P 1'
#
loop_
_entity.id
_entity.type
_entity.pdbx_description
1 polymer ?
#
loop_
_entity_poly.entity_id
_entity_poly.type
_entity_poly.pdbx_seq_one_letter_code
_entity_poly.pdbx_strand_id
1 'polypeptide(L)' 'INIKENEAIQTENSYKYEIKEFQDLAQIAGFTPTKVWVDPSNLFSVHYLTINNNFSG' A
#
# COMPACT_ATOMS: atom_id res chain seq x y z
N ILE A 1 -18.99 -22.53 -14.78
CA ILE A 1 -17.82 -22.74 -13.87
C ILE A 1 -18.20 -23.93 -13.00
N ASN A 2 -17.44 -25.02 -13.02
CA ASN A 2 -17.66 -26.18 -12.16
C ASN A 2 -16.76 -26.04 -10.93
N ILE A 3 -17.36 -25.95 -9.74
CA ILE A 3 -16.66 -25.89 -8.45
C ILE A 3 -16.87 -27.24 -7.77
N LYS A 4 -15.80 -27.92 -7.35
CA LYS A 4 -15.88 -29.20 -6.65
C LYS A 4 -16.32 -29.00 -5.21
N GLU A 5 -16.86 -30.06 -4.61
CA GLU A 5 -17.18 -30.08 -3.18
C GLU A 5 -15.89 -29.80 -2.37
N ASN A 6 -15.96 -28.77 -1.50
CA ASN A 6 -14.84 -28.23 -0.71
C ASN A 6 -13.74 -27.47 -1.47
N GLU A 7 -13.95 -27.11 -2.74
CA GLU A 7 -13.03 -26.22 -3.46
C GLU A 7 -13.20 -24.77 -2.99
N ALA A 8 -12.18 -24.23 -2.35
CA ALA A 8 -12.13 -22.82 -1.95
C ALA A 8 -11.65 -21.96 -3.12
N ILE A 9 -12.43 -20.94 -3.47
CA ILE A 9 -12.04 -19.95 -4.48
C ILE A 9 -11.52 -18.72 -3.73
N GLN A 10 -10.33 -18.25 -4.10
CA GLN A 10 -9.79 -17.01 -3.58
C GLN A 10 -10.49 -15.81 -4.21
N THR A 11 -11.25 -15.07 -3.40
CA THR A 11 -12.00 -13.89 -3.86
C THR A 11 -11.23 -12.58 -3.69
N GLU A 12 -10.22 -12.57 -2.82
CA GLU A 12 -9.46 -11.37 -2.45
C GLU A 12 -8.00 -11.72 -2.15
N ASN A 13 -7.12 -10.73 -2.39
CA ASN A 13 -5.73 -10.73 -1.94
C ASN A 13 -5.49 -9.45 -1.13
N SER A 14 -5.11 -9.58 0.15
CA SER A 14 -4.68 -8.44 0.97
C SER A 14 -3.17 -8.47 1.12
N TYR A 15 -2.46 -7.76 0.24
CA TYR A 15 -1.01 -7.63 0.33
C TYR A 15 -0.64 -6.71 1.50
N LYS A 16 0.27 -7.18 2.36
CA LYS A 16 0.83 -6.40 3.47
C LYS A 16 2.19 -5.87 3.05
N TYR A 17 2.49 -4.64 3.44
CA TYR A 17 3.73 -3.96 3.10
C TYR A 17 4.39 -3.43 4.35
N GLU A 18 5.72 -3.48 4.39
CA GLU A 18 6.48 -2.68 5.34
C GLU A 18 6.34 -1.19 4.98
N ILE A 19 6.47 -0.31 5.98
CA ILE A 19 6.36 1.15 5.78
C ILE A 19 7.31 1.63 4.70
N LYS A 20 8.56 1.12 4.70
CA LYS A 20 9.59 1.50 3.73
C LYS A 20 9.20 1.07 2.31
N GLU A 21 8.76 -0.17 2.14
CA GLU A 21 8.38 -0.70 0.83
C GLU A 21 7.21 0.09 0.23
N PHE A 22 6.21 0.43 1.05
CA PHE A 22 5.09 1.26 0.61
C PHE A 22 5.54 2.66 0.19
N GLN A 23 6.47 3.27 0.94
CA GLN A 23 7.01 4.59 0.62
C GLN A 23 7.86 4.59 -0.66
N ASP A 24 8.62 3.52 -0.91
CA ASP A 24 9.38 3.35 -2.14
C ASP A 24 8.43 3.25 -3.35
N LEU A 25 7.32 2.49 -3.22
CA LEU A 25 6.26 2.41 -4.24
C LEU A 25 5.60 3.77 -4.50
N ALA A 26 5.30 4.53 -3.44
CA ALA A 26 4.73 5.87 -3.57
C ALA A 26 5.65 6.82 -4.34
N GLN A 27 6.96 6.75 -4.10
CA GLN A 27 7.96 7.55 -4.82
C GLN A 27 8.05 7.18 -6.29
N ILE A 28 8.04 5.89 -6.63
CA ILE A 28 7.99 5.42 -8.03
C ILE A 28 6.74 5.95 -8.74
N ALA A 29 5.62 6.05 -8.02
CA ALA A 29 4.37 6.61 -8.53
C ALA A 29 4.35 8.17 -8.58
N GLY A 30 5.46 8.83 -8.24
CA GLY A 30 5.59 10.29 -8.30
C GLY A 30 5.06 11.04 -7.06
N PHE A 31 4.70 10.32 -5.99
CA PHE A 31 4.29 10.91 -4.73
C PHE A 31 5.48 11.06 -3.78
N THR A 32 5.43 12.07 -2.92
CA THR A 32 6.42 12.29 -1.87
C THR A 32 5.83 11.95 -0.50
N PRO A 33 6.36 10.93 0.20
CA PRO A 33 5.97 10.63 1.58
C PRO A 33 6.31 11.80 2.50
N THR A 34 5.31 12.33 3.18
CA THR A 34 5.47 13.48 4.09
C THR A 34 5.39 13.06 5.55
N LYS A 35 4.45 12.18 5.88
CA LYS A 35 4.30 11.68 7.25
C LYS A 35 3.69 10.28 7.25
N VAL A 36 4.09 9.48 8.22
CA VAL A 36 3.44 8.20 8.53
C VAL A 36 3.02 8.20 9.99
N TRP A 37 1.83 7.68 10.25
CA TRP A 37 1.37 7.35 11.60
C TRP A 37 1.20 5.85 11.70
N VAL A 38 1.58 5.31 12.85
CA VAL A 38 1.50 3.89 13.14
C VAL A 38 0.79 3.74 14.47
N ASP A 39 -0.06 2.71 14.61
CA ASP A 39 -0.62 2.38 15.91
C ASP A 39 0.48 1.89 16.87
N PRO A 40 0.27 1.94 18.20
CA PRO A 40 1.30 1.56 19.18
C PRO A 40 1.81 0.11 19.04
N SER A 41 1.04 -0.78 18.41
CA SER A 41 1.40 -2.18 18.22
C SER A 41 2.07 -2.45 16.87
N ASN A 42 2.28 -1.43 16.03
CA ASN A 42 2.85 -1.54 14.69
C ASN A 42 2.09 -2.50 13.75
N LEU A 43 0.76 -2.58 13.87
CA LEU A 43 -0.09 -3.44 13.06
C LEU A 43 -0.70 -2.73 11.85
N PHE A 44 -0.77 -1.40 11.89
CA PHE A 44 -1.38 -0.59 10.86
C PHE A 44 -0.69 0.77 10.73
N SER A 45 -0.54 1.24 9.49
CA SER A 45 0.06 2.55 9.19
C SER A 45 -0.81 3.37 8.24
N VAL A 46 -0.91 4.67 8.49
CA VAL A 46 -1.51 5.66 7.58
C VAL A 46 -0.40 6.53 7.00
N HIS A 47 -0.34 6.63 5.67
CA HIS A 47 0.67 7.41 4.96
C HIS A 47 0.07 8.69 4.38
N TYR A 48 0.61 9.85 4.75
CA TYR A 48 0.31 11.13 4.13
C TYR A 48 1.34 11.43 3.04
N LEU A 49 0.84 11.53 1.81
CA LEU A 49 1.63 11.75 0.60
C LEU A 49 1.23 13.08 -0.04
N THR A 50 2.21 13.76 -0.62
CA THR A 50 1.99 14.99 -1.40
C THR A 50 2.53 14.81 -2.82
N ILE A 51 2.03 15.64 -3.74
CA ILE A 51 2.67 15.83 -5.03
C ILE A 51 3.66 16.98 -4.90
N ASN A 52 4.93 16.73 -5.24
CA ASN A 52 5.85 17.83 -5.44
C ASN A 52 5.64 18.35 -6.86
N ASN A 53 5.11 19.57 -7.01
CA ASN A 53 4.92 20.23 -8.30
C ASN A 53 6.25 20.68 -8.94
N ASN A 54 7.29 19.85 -8.91
CA ASN A 54 8.52 20.07 -9.66
C ASN A 54 8.38 19.59 -11.11
N PHE A 55 7.18 19.75 -11.71
CA PHE A 55 7.00 19.63 -13.15
C PHE A 55 7.64 20.86 -13.80
N SER A 56 8.95 20.75 -14.04
CA SER A 56 9.68 21.61 -14.99
C SER A 56 9.55 20.96 -16.36
N GLY A 57 8.43 21.22 -17.03
CA GLY A 57 8.16 20.80 -18.41
C GLY A 57 7.62 21.98 -19.19
#